data_AF-A0A6P2R4Q3-F1
#
_entry.id   AF-A0A6P2R4Q3-F1
#
_cell.length_a   1.000
_cell.length_b   1.000
_cell.length_c   1.000
_cell.angle_alpha   90.00
_cell.angle_beta   90.00
_cell.angle_gamma   90.00
#
_symmetry.space_group_name_H-M   'P 1'
#
loop_
_entity.id
_entity.type
_entity.pdbx_description
1 polymer ?
#
loop_
_entity_poly.entity_id
_entity_poly.type
_entity_poly.pdbx_seq_one_letter_code
_entity_poly.pdbx_strand_id
1 'polypeptide(L)'
;MSGENFLDSRFPVFSERVSAAAADDSVVRAGPLLSRLERTYAVVCGLEQIFAIARANMVQESSYRSAGEGCDVEPPLKPTTVEALLAMGAAVSGMLVQDIGALSDWADEYAVRPARSDTAA
;
A
#
# COMPACT_ATOMS: atom_id res chain seq x y z
N MET A 1 -22.76 -14.45 -4.66
CA MET A 1 -21.35 -14.26 -4.27
C MET A 1 -21.25 -12.87 -3.68
N SER A 2 -20.94 -12.75 -2.40
CA SER A 2 -20.72 -11.47 -1.74
C SER A 2 -19.47 -10.82 -2.33
N GLY A 3 -19.63 -9.64 -2.93
CA GLY A 3 -18.53 -8.85 -3.46
C GLY A 3 -17.73 -8.22 -2.33
N GLU A 4 -16.91 -9.03 -1.65
CA GLU A 4 -15.87 -8.49 -0.79
C GLU A 4 -14.90 -7.73 -1.69
N ASN A 5 -14.72 -6.43 -1.42
CA ASN A 5 -13.76 -5.64 -2.16
C ASN A 5 -12.36 -6.19 -1.82
N PHE A 6 -11.45 -6.26 -2.79
CA PHE A 6 -10.04 -6.60 -2.50
C PHE A 6 -9.45 -5.66 -1.44
N LEU A 7 -9.96 -4.42 -1.36
CA LEU A 7 -9.62 -3.44 -0.33
C LEU A 7 -10.15 -3.79 1.08
N ASP A 8 -11.15 -4.67 1.18
CA ASP A 8 -11.72 -5.15 2.44
C ASP A 8 -10.97 -6.39 2.98
N SER A 9 -10.15 -7.04 2.13
CA SER A 9 -9.30 -8.15 2.56
C SER A 9 -8.18 -7.63 3.46
N ARG A 10 -8.13 -8.12 4.70
CA ARG A 10 -7.02 -7.82 5.61
C ARG A 10 -5.81 -8.70 5.25
N PHE A 11 -4.69 -8.05 4.97
CA PHE A 11 -3.38 -8.68 4.88
C PHE A 11 -2.59 -8.30 6.15
N PRO A 12 -2.82 -8.99 7.28
CA PRO A 12 -2.23 -8.61 8.56
C PRO A 12 -0.71 -8.75 8.49
N VAL A 13 -0.01 -7.64 8.70
CA VAL A 13 1.46 -7.58 8.77
C VAL A 13 1.92 -7.80 10.20
N PHE A 14 1.10 -7.39 11.16
CA PHE A 14 1.36 -7.61 12.57
C PHE A 14 0.72 -8.92 13.03
N SER A 15 1.33 -9.54 14.05
CA SER A 15 0.76 -10.73 14.67
C SER A 15 -0.61 -10.42 15.27
N GLU A 16 -1.52 -11.40 15.29
CA GLU A 16 -2.87 -11.28 15.86
C GLU A 16 -2.86 -10.71 17.29
N ARG A 17 -1.84 -11.07 18.09
CA ARG A 17 -1.64 -10.55 19.45
C ARG A 17 -1.39 -9.04 19.49
N VAL A 18 -0.62 -8.51 18.54
CA VAL A 18 -0.33 -7.08 18.44
C VAL A 18 -1.57 -6.33 17.95
N SER A 19 -2.29 -6.87 16.96
CA SER A 19 -3.52 -6.26 16.45
C SER A 19 -4.66 -6.25 17.48
N ALA A 20 -4.80 -7.32 18.28
CA ALA A 20 -5.76 -7.37 19.38
C ALA A 20 -5.42 -6.36 20.49
N ALA A 21 -4.13 -6.29 20.88
CA ALA A 21 -3.65 -5.36 21.89
C ALA A 21 -3.73 -3.88 21.46
N ALA A 22 -3.80 -3.64 20.16
CA ALA A 22 -4.02 -2.30 19.59
C ALA A 22 -5.52 -1.94 19.52
N ALA A 23 -6.39 -2.94 19.37
CA ALA A 23 -7.84 -2.76 19.29
C ALA A 23 -8.48 -2.55 20.67
N ASP A 24 -7.87 -3.06 21.74
CA ASP A 24 -8.31 -2.90 23.13
C ASP A 24 -7.58 -1.77 23.88
N ASP A 25 -6.84 -0.92 23.16
CA ASP A 25 -6.01 0.17 23.70
C ASP A 25 -4.95 -0.27 24.74
N SER A 26 -4.64 -1.58 24.87
CA SER A 26 -3.60 -2.07 25.79
C SER A 26 -2.17 -1.73 25.34
N VAL A 27 -2.00 -1.40 24.05
CA VAL A 27 -0.80 -0.74 23.50
C VAL A 27 -1.16 0.70 23.16
N VAL A 28 -0.58 1.67 23.87
CA VAL A 28 -0.55 3.14 23.62
C VAL A 28 -1.43 3.58 22.44
N ARG A 29 -2.77 3.55 22.60
CA ARG A 29 -3.78 3.87 21.57
C ARG A 29 -3.35 3.56 20.13
N ALA A 30 -2.66 2.44 19.92
CA ALA A 30 -1.85 2.22 18.71
C ALA A 30 -2.66 1.61 17.57
N GLY A 31 -3.93 1.31 17.80
CA GLY A 31 -4.87 0.77 16.80
C GLY A 31 -4.87 1.54 15.48
N PRO A 32 -5.06 2.88 15.49
CA PRO A 32 -5.00 3.70 14.28
C PRO A 32 -3.65 3.60 13.56
N LEU A 33 -2.55 3.66 14.28
CA LEU A 33 -1.19 3.56 13.73
C LEU A 33 -0.96 2.21 13.04
N LEU A 34 -1.27 1.11 13.73
CA LEU A 34 -1.03 -0.23 13.20
C LEU A 34 -1.93 -0.53 12.00
N SER A 35 -3.21 -0.14 12.05
CA SER A 35 -4.12 -0.31 10.92
C SER A 35 -3.68 0.46 9.68
N ARG A 36 -3.20 1.70 9.84
CA ARG A 36 -2.66 2.52 8.73
C ARG A 36 -1.39 1.90 8.16
N LEU A 37 -0.51 1.36 9.00
CA LEU A 37 0.73 0.70 8.55
C LEU A 37 0.45 -0.60 7.78
N GLU A 38 -0.48 -1.44 8.22
CA GLU A 38 -0.86 -2.66 7.49
C GLU A 38 -1.43 -2.34 6.12
N ARG A 39 -2.34 -1.35 6.05
CA ARG A 39 -2.91 -0.90 4.78
C ARG A 39 -1.83 -0.33 3.86
N THR A 40 -0.93 0.49 4.40
CA THR A 40 0.20 1.06 3.66
C THR A 40 1.08 -0.03 3.07
N TYR A 41 1.41 -1.05 3.86
CA TYR A 41 2.23 -2.17 3.40
C TYR A 41 1.57 -2.92 2.23
N ALA A 42 0.31 -3.32 2.37
CA ALA A 42 -0.42 -4.01 1.31
C ALA A 42 -0.49 -3.18 0.01
N VAL A 43 -0.72 -1.88 0.15
CA VAL A 43 -0.70 -0.90 -0.95
C VAL A 43 0.67 -0.86 -1.63
N VAL A 44 1.76 -0.72 -0.87
CA VAL A 44 3.12 -0.63 -1.41
C VAL A 44 3.49 -1.92 -2.15
N CYS A 45 3.17 -3.09 -1.60
CA CYS A 45 3.37 -4.37 -2.29
C CYS A 45 2.57 -4.44 -3.60
N GLY A 46 1.32 -3.98 -3.61
CA GLY A 46 0.52 -3.91 -4.84
C GLY A 46 1.12 -2.99 -5.91
N LEU A 47 1.61 -1.81 -5.51
CA LEU A 47 2.30 -0.87 -6.40
C LEU A 47 3.59 -1.46 -6.98
N GLU A 48 4.36 -2.18 -6.16
CA GLU A 48 5.56 -2.87 -6.62
C GLU A 48 5.25 -3.86 -7.75
N GLN A 49 4.17 -4.64 -7.61
CA GLN A 49 3.72 -5.58 -8.65
C GLN A 49 3.23 -4.85 -9.91
N ILE A 50 2.46 -3.76 -9.76
CA ILE A 50 2.03 -2.94 -10.90
C ILE A 50 3.24 -2.43 -11.69
N PHE A 51 4.24 -1.88 -11.01
CA PHE A 51 5.44 -1.39 -11.68
C PHE A 51 6.29 -2.52 -12.28
N ALA A 52 6.33 -3.69 -11.64
CA ALA A 52 7.00 -4.86 -12.21
C ALA A 52 6.35 -5.31 -13.52
N ILE A 53 5.01 -5.39 -13.56
CA ILE A 53 4.23 -5.71 -14.77
C ILE A 53 4.48 -4.67 -15.86
N ALA A 54 4.42 -3.38 -15.53
CA ALA A 54 4.65 -2.31 -16.50
C ALA A 54 6.07 -2.38 -17.11
N ARG A 55 7.11 -2.60 -16.28
CA ARG A 55 8.49 -2.77 -16.75
C ARG A 55 8.65 -4.02 -17.62
N ALA A 56 8.09 -5.16 -17.20
CA ALA A 56 8.11 -6.38 -17.98
C ALA A 56 7.45 -6.17 -19.34
N ASN A 57 6.34 -5.43 -19.39
CA ASN A 57 5.65 -5.11 -20.62
C ASN A 57 6.50 -4.25 -21.58
N MET A 58 7.26 -3.28 -21.07
CA MET A 58 8.17 -2.48 -21.89
C MET A 58 9.29 -3.31 -22.51
N VAL A 59 9.85 -4.26 -21.74
CA VAL A 59 10.85 -5.21 -22.26
C VAL A 59 10.22 -6.10 -23.32
N GLN A 60 9.02 -6.64 -23.05
CA GLN A 60 8.28 -7.47 -24.00
C GLN A 60 7.97 -6.72 -25.29
N GLU A 61 7.61 -5.44 -25.22
CA GLU A 61 7.37 -4.62 -26.39
C GLU A 61 8.63 -4.46 -27.26
N SER A 62 9.79 -4.27 -26.63
CA SER A 62 11.08 -4.25 -27.34
C SER A 62 11.35 -5.60 -28.02
N SER A 63 11.16 -6.70 -27.30
CA SER A 63 11.38 -8.06 -27.84
C SER A 63 10.42 -8.40 -28.98
N TYR A 64 9.15 -8.03 -28.85
CA TYR A 64 8.14 -8.24 -29.88
C TYR A 64 8.44 -7.43 -31.16
N ARG A 65 8.85 -6.16 -31.03
CA ARG A 65 9.25 -5.34 -32.18
C ARG A 65 10.52 -5.83 -32.87
N SER A 66 11.43 -6.46 -32.11
CA SER A 66 12.68 -7.01 -32.63
C SER A 66 12.57 -8.47 -33.09
N ALA A 67 11.40 -9.11 -32.94
CA ALA A 67 11.19 -10.47 -33.38
C ALA A 67 11.27 -10.55 -34.92
N GLY A 68 12.16 -11.40 -35.43
CA GLY A 68 12.23 -11.71 -36.85
C GLY A 68 11.03 -12.53 -37.32
N GLU A 69 10.80 -12.58 -38.65
CA GLU A 69 9.76 -13.42 -39.24
C GLU A 69 9.93 -14.88 -38.79
N GLY A 70 8.86 -15.47 -38.24
CA GLY A 70 8.82 -16.85 -37.78
C GLY A 70 9.13 -17.08 -36.30
N CYS A 71 9.48 -16.04 -35.53
CA CYS A 71 9.57 -16.14 -34.08
C CYS A 71 8.20 -15.93 -33.42
N ASP A 72 7.75 -16.92 -32.64
CA ASP A 72 6.51 -16.85 -31.88
C ASP A 72 6.77 -16.16 -30.53
N VAL A 73 6.65 -14.83 -30.52
CA VAL A 73 6.82 -13.99 -29.33
C VAL A 73 5.45 -13.47 -28.91
N GLU A 74 5.10 -13.65 -27.63
CA GLU A 74 3.84 -13.16 -27.08
C GLU A 74 3.72 -11.63 -27.25
N PRO A 75 2.56 -11.10 -27.69
CA PRO A 75 2.39 -9.66 -27.81
C PRO A 75 2.39 -8.97 -26.43
N PRO A 76 2.89 -7.73 -26.33
CA PRO A 76 2.77 -6.97 -25.10
C PRO A 76 1.30 -6.68 -24.75
N LEU A 77 1.05 -6.39 -23.48
CA LEU A 77 -0.20 -5.82 -23.00
C LEU A 77 -0.55 -4.55 -23.78
N LYS A 78 -1.86 -4.35 -23.98
CA LYS A 78 -2.39 -3.16 -24.64
C LYS A 78 -1.98 -1.90 -23.87
N PRO A 79 -1.65 -0.79 -24.57
CA PRO A 79 -1.32 0.48 -23.91
C PRO A 79 -2.36 0.92 -22.89
N THR A 80 -3.65 0.75 -23.22
CA THR A 80 -4.77 1.08 -22.32
C THR A 80 -4.78 0.27 -21.02
N THR A 81 -4.34 -1.00 -21.06
CA THR A 81 -4.19 -1.84 -19.86
C THR A 81 -3.07 -1.31 -18.98
N VAL A 82 -1.93 -0.96 -19.57
CA VAL A 82 -0.79 -0.40 -18.83
C VAL A 82 -1.14 0.96 -18.23
N GLU A 83 -1.81 1.83 -18.99
CA GLU A 83 -2.31 3.12 -18.50
C GLU A 83 -3.28 2.95 -17.32
N ALA A 84 -4.21 1.99 -17.41
CA ALA A 84 -5.15 1.71 -16.32
C ALA A 84 -4.42 1.23 -15.05
N LEU A 85 -3.40 0.36 -15.18
CA LEU A 85 -2.58 -0.09 -14.06
C LEU A 85 -1.79 1.07 -13.42
N LEU A 86 -1.19 1.94 -14.24
CA LEU A 86 -0.46 3.12 -13.76
C LEU A 86 -1.39 4.13 -13.09
N ALA A 87 -2.59 4.37 -13.65
CA ALA A 87 -3.60 5.25 -13.08
C ALA A 87 -4.09 4.73 -11.72
N MET A 88 -4.30 3.40 -11.61
CA MET A 88 -4.60 2.75 -10.34
C MET A 88 -3.46 2.95 -9.33
N GLY A 89 -2.21 2.82 -9.78
CA GLY A 89 -1.05 3.07 -8.93
C GLY A 89 -0.96 4.50 -8.43
N ALA A 90 -1.26 5.48 -9.29
CA ALA A 90 -1.31 6.89 -8.92
C ALA A 90 -2.42 7.19 -7.91
N ALA A 91 -3.63 6.67 -8.14
CA ALA A 91 -4.78 6.84 -7.24
C ALA A 91 -4.48 6.26 -5.84
N VAL A 92 -3.95 5.04 -5.80
CA VAL A 92 -3.58 4.35 -4.55
C VAL A 92 -2.45 5.09 -3.82
N SER A 93 -1.45 5.61 -4.56
CA SER A 93 -0.38 6.44 -3.97
C SER A 93 -0.93 7.73 -3.36
N GLY A 94 -1.92 8.36 -4.00
CA GLY A 94 -2.61 9.53 -3.47
C GLY A 94 -3.37 9.24 -2.17
N MET A 95 -4.06 8.09 -2.10
CA MET A 95 -4.69 7.62 -0.86
C MET A 95 -3.68 7.39 0.26
N LEU A 96 -2.51 6.83 -0.06
CA LEU A 96 -1.44 6.62 0.93
C LEU A 96 -0.93 7.93 1.53
N VAL A 97 -0.76 8.98 0.71
CA VAL A 97 -0.35 10.31 1.22
C VAL A 97 -1.38 10.86 2.21
N GLN A 98 -2.67 10.70 1.93
CA GLN A 98 -3.75 11.11 2.84
C GLN A 98 -3.73 10.30 4.15
N ASP A 99 -3.51 8.99 4.05
CA ASP A 99 -3.42 8.09 5.20
C ASP A 99 -2.23 8.44 6.11
N ILE A 100 -1.08 8.80 5.52
CA ILE A 100 0.09 9.30 6.26
C ILE A 100 -0.20 10.65 6.92
N GLY A 101 -0.87 11.57 6.22
CA GLY A 101 -1.28 12.86 6.79
C GLY A 101 -2.17 12.69 8.02
N ALA A 102 -3.22 11.87 7.91
CA ALA A 102 -4.11 11.56 9.02
C ALA A 102 -3.39 10.88 10.20
N LEU A 103 -2.39 10.05 9.91
CA LEU A 103 -1.57 9.44 10.95
C LEU A 103 -0.64 10.45 11.63
N SER A 104 -0.09 11.41 10.88
CA SER A 104 0.71 12.50 11.42
C SER A 104 -0.11 13.35 12.38
N ASP A 105 -1.31 13.76 11.98
CA ASP A 105 -2.23 14.55 12.81
C ASP A 105 -2.58 13.80 14.11
N TRP A 106 -2.87 12.50 13.99
CA TRP A 106 -3.11 11.64 15.15
C TRP A 106 -1.89 11.55 16.07
N ALA A 107 -0.68 11.44 15.50
CA ALA A 107 0.55 11.33 16.29
C ALA A 107 0.83 12.62 17.06
N ASP A 108 0.60 13.78 16.46
CA ASP A 108 0.74 15.07 17.14
C ASP A 108 -0.24 15.21 18.31
N GLU A 109 -1.47 14.70 18.15
CA GLU A 109 -2.51 14.80 19.18
C GLU A 109 -2.33 13.78 20.33
N TYR A 110 -1.86 12.56 20.02
CA TYR A 110 -1.92 11.43 20.96
C TYR A 110 -0.59 10.75 21.27
N ALA A 111 0.42 10.85 20.40
CA ALA A 111 1.70 10.15 20.59
C ALA A 111 2.74 11.01 21.32
N VAL A 112 2.56 12.33 21.39
CA VAL A 112 3.44 13.23 22.13
C VAL A 112 3.07 13.20 23.61
N ARG A 113 3.95 12.67 24.47
CA ARG A 113 3.80 12.80 25.92
C ARG A 113 3.83 14.29 26.29
N PRO A 114 2.93 14.78 27.18
CA PRO A 114 3.13 16.10 27.76
C PRO A 114 4.48 16.12 28.47
N ALA A 115 5.26 17.18 28.24
CA ALA A 115 6.53 17.37 28.90
C ALA A 115 6.33 17.17 30.40
N ARG A 116 7.09 16.23 30.98
CA ARG A 116 7.07 15.92 32.40
C ARG A 116 7.27 17.25 33.12
N SER A 117 6.20 17.77 33.70
CA SER A 117 6.26 18.97 34.53
C SER A 117 6.92 18.50 35.82
N ASP A 118 8.26 18.48 35.85
CA ASP A 118 9.01 18.30 37.08
C ASP A 118 8.76 19.55 37.94
N THR A 119 7.62 19.56 38.61
CA THR A 119 7.29 20.51 39.69
C THR A 119 6.55 19.74 40.78
N ALA A 120 7.34 19.19 41.70
CA ALA A 120 7.06 18.92 43.13
C ALA A 120 8.09 17.89 43.60
N ALA A 121 8.84 18.05 44.67
CA ALA A 121 8.84 19.02 45.76
C ALA A 121 10.25 19.08 46.38
#